data_AF-A0A972IIS4-F1
#
_entry.id   AF-A0A972IIS4-F1
#
_cell.length_a   1.000
_cell.length_b   1.000
_cell.length_c   1.000
_cell.angle_alpha   90.00
_cell.angle_beta   90.00
_cell.angle_gamma   90.00
#
_symmetry.space_group_name_H-M   'P 1'
#
loop_
_entity.id
_entity.type
_entity.pdbx_description
1 polymer ?
#
loop_
_entity_poly.entity_id
_entity_poly.type
_entity_poly.pdbx_seq_one_letter_code
_entity_poly.pdbx_strand_id
1 'polypeptide(L)'
;MKRHTKAALIVVVGVMGVSLWKHYKEDYGVRVDSVWWLPSEAQNITYIRNDAIGIAEFDIERAAFEKWCARRKMPLRELRDEEEHTVDRCLLLLEQRRIIPTDSEPNDVEGGLRGMERASKGLDAGDLFYEERWSSGGGYSIGYDVEEERGYYAYAHH
;
A
#
# COMPACT_ATOMS: atom_id res chain seq x y z
N MET A 1 39.36 -32.00 2.34
CA MET A 1 37.94 -31.61 2.38
C MET A 1 37.26 -32.02 1.07
N LYS A 2 36.32 -32.97 1.14
CA LYS A 2 35.73 -33.66 -0.02
C LYS A 2 34.86 -32.71 -0.86
N ARG A 3 34.93 -32.82 -2.20
CA ARG A 3 34.16 -32.04 -3.19
C ARG A 3 32.66 -31.88 -2.83
N HIS A 4 32.07 -32.89 -2.20
CA HIS A 4 30.67 -32.88 -1.75
C HIS A 4 30.35 -31.79 -0.71
N THR A 5 31.29 -31.44 0.18
CA THR A 5 31.07 -30.39 1.19
C THR A 5 31.03 -28.99 0.57
N LYS A 6 31.78 -28.77 -0.53
CA LYS A 6 31.78 -27.49 -1.26
C LYS A 6 30.49 -27.30 -2.06
N ALA A 7 30.00 -28.36 -2.70
CA ALA A 7 28.73 -28.32 -3.45
C ALA A 7 27.52 -28.06 -2.53
N ALA A 8 27.47 -28.72 -1.37
CA ALA A 8 26.42 -28.50 -0.38
C ALA A 8 26.43 -27.05 0.16
N LEU A 9 27.60 -26.48 0.42
CA LEU A 9 27.72 -25.10 0.87
C LEU A 9 27.23 -24.09 -0.20
N ILE A 10 27.57 -24.31 -1.47
CA ILE A 10 27.11 -23.45 -2.58
C ILE A 10 25.58 -23.51 -2.73
N VAL A 11 24.98 -24.70 -2.59
CA VAL A 11 23.52 -24.86 -2.63
C VAL A 11 22.86 -24.15 -1.45
N VAL A 12 23.39 -24.29 -0.23
CA VAL A 12 22.83 -23.64 0.97
C VAL A 12 22.94 -22.12 0.88
N VAL A 13 24.09 -21.58 0.46
CA VAL A 13 24.27 -20.13 0.26
C VAL A 13 23.37 -19.62 -0.87
N GLY A 14 23.22 -20.38 -1.96
CA GLY A 14 22.31 -20.03 -3.05
C GLY A 14 20.84 -20.00 -2.62
N VAL A 15 20.40 -20.99 -1.85
CA VAL A 15 19.02 -21.06 -1.33
C VAL A 15 18.76 -19.93 -0.32
N MET A 16 19.69 -19.68 0.61
CA MET A 16 19.54 -18.55 1.54
C MET A 16 19.55 -17.21 0.80
N GLY A 17 20.42 -17.03 -0.20
CA GLY A 17 20.46 -15.83 -1.03
C GLY A 17 19.17 -15.59 -1.80
N VAL A 18 18.56 -16.64 -2.38
CA VAL A 18 17.27 -16.54 -3.09
C VAL A 18 16.11 -16.27 -2.13
N SER A 19 16.09 -16.90 -0.95
CA SER A 19 15.07 -16.61 0.06
C SER A 19 15.17 -15.18 0.59
N LEU A 20 16.38 -14.70 0.89
CA LEU A 20 16.63 -13.30 1.27
C LEU A 20 16.21 -12.34 0.14
N TRP A 21 16.57 -12.64 -1.10
CA TRP A 21 16.15 -11.83 -2.25
C TRP A 21 14.63 -11.75 -2.41
N LYS A 22 13.91 -12.85 -2.19
CA LYS A 22 12.44 -12.86 -2.22
C LYS A 22 11.83 -12.03 -1.10
N HIS A 23 12.43 -12.02 0.09
CA HIS A 23 11.98 -11.19 1.21
C HIS A 23 12.16 -9.68 0.97
N TYR A 24 13.17 -9.30 0.19
CA TYR A 24 13.42 -7.90 -0.17
C TYR A 24 12.88 -7.49 -1.54
N LYS A 25 12.28 -8.41 -2.30
CA LYS A 25 11.76 -8.07 -3.62
C LYS A 25 10.46 -7.31 -3.45
N GLU A 26 10.56 -6.00 -3.62
CA GLU A 26 9.42 -5.12 -3.77
C GLU A 26 8.62 -5.50 -5.02
N ASP A 27 7.32 -5.64 -4.83
CA ASP A 27 6.32 -5.88 -5.86
C ASP A 27 5.48 -4.62 -6.03
N TYR A 28 5.13 -4.28 -7.27
CA TYR A 28 4.33 -3.11 -7.59
C TYR A 28 3.48 -3.36 -8.83
N GLY A 29 2.39 -2.63 -8.94
CA GLY A 29 1.52 -2.65 -10.10
C GLY A 29 0.86 -1.29 -10.30
N VAL A 30 0.63 -0.94 -11.56
CA VAL A 30 -0.04 0.32 -11.94
C VAL A 30 -1.21 -0.05 -12.83
N ARG A 31 -2.43 0.32 -12.41
CA ARG A 31 -3.68 0.02 -13.11
C ARG A 31 -3.83 -1.46 -13.48
N VAL A 32 -3.61 -2.34 -12.50
CA VAL A 32 -3.82 -3.78 -12.68
C VAL A 32 -5.25 -4.17 -12.28
N ASP A 33 -5.78 -5.20 -12.94
CA ASP A 33 -7.19 -5.60 -12.75
C ASP A 33 -7.45 -6.36 -11.45
N SER A 34 -6.44 -7.04 -10.89
CA SER A 34 -6.59 -7.80 -9.66
C SER A 34 -5.25 -8.09 -8.99
N VAL A 35 -5.28 -8.20 -7.65
CA VAL A 35 -4.14 -8.61 -6.85
C VAL A 35 -4.62 -9.48 -5.69
N TRP A 36 -3.96 -10.62 -5.45
CA TRP A 36 -4.43 -11.69 -4.57
C TRP A 36 -4.67 -11.30 -3.09
N TRP A 37 -4.07 -10.21 -2.62
CA TRP A 37 -4.15 -9.77 -1.23
C TRP A 37 -5.17 -8.66 -0.99
N LEU A 38 -5.78 -8.14 -2.06
CA LEU A 38 -6.86 -7.15 -2.07
C LEU A 38 -8.21 -7.84 -2.31
N PRO A 39 -9.35 -7.15 -2.09
CA PRO A 39 -10.66 -7.69 -2.48
C PRO A 39 -10.69 -8.03 -3.97
N SER A 40 -11.37 -9.12 -4.32
CA SER A 40 -11.53 -9.58 -5.71
C SER A 40 -12.34 -8.61 -6.59
N GLU A 41 -13.13 -7.76 -5.95
CA GLU A 41 -13.99 -6.76 -6.57
C GLU A 41 -13.24 -5.46 -6.91
N ALA A 42 -12.01 -5.28 -6.40
CA ALA A 42 -11.19 -4.12 -6.68
C ALA A 42 -10.70 -4.10 -8.14
N GLN A 43 -10.66 -2.91 -8.72
CA GLN A 43 -10.21 -2.66 -10.09
C GLN A 43 -9.29 -1.44 -10.13
N ASN A 44 -8.62 -1.22 -11.27
CA ASN A 44 -7.71 -0.10 -11.50
C ASN A 44 -6.66 0.06 -10.38
N ILE A 45 -6.16 -1.08 -9.89
CA ILE A 45 -5.34 -1.14 -8.68
C ILE A 45 -3.96 -0.57 -8.98
N THR A 46 -3.53 0.38 -8.15
CA THR A 46 -2.15 0.84 -8.11
C THR A 46 -1.59 0.54 -6.74
N TYR A 47 -0.46 -0.16 -6.67
CA TYR A 47 0.07 -0.64 -5.40
C TYR A 47 1.58 -0.72 -5.36
N ILE A 48 2.07 -0.79 -4.13
CA ILE A 48 3.40 -1.25 -3.80
C ILE A 48 3.40 -2.12 -2.55
N ARG A 49 4.22 -3.17 -2.56
CA ARG A 49 4.28 -4.13 -1.47
C ARG A 49 5.66 -4.75 -1.31
N ASN A 50 6.09 -4.89 -0.08
CA ASN A 50 7.18 -5.78 0.33
C ASN A 50 6.83 -6.35 1.71
N ASP A 51 7.81 -6.97 2.39
CA ASP A 51 7.59 -7.55 3.72
C ASP A 51 7.35 -6.50 4.83
N ALA A 52 7.74 -5.24 4.61
CA ALA A 52 7.61 -4.16 5.58
C ALA A 52 6.45 -3.20 5.31
N ILE A 53 6.05 -3.01 4.05
CA ILE A 53 4.98 -2.09 3.66
C ILE A 53 4.02 -2.74 2.67
N GLY A 54 2.76 -2.33 2.72
CA GLY A 54 1.76 -2.63 1.70
C GLY A 54 0.85 -1.43 1.52
N ILE A 55 0.96 -0.73 0.39
CA ILE A 55 0.16 0.46 0.09
C ILE A 55 -0.55 0.23 -1.23
N ALA A 56 -1.86 0.46 -1.28
CA ALA A 56 -2.64 0.34 -2.50
C ALA A 56 -3.78 1.36 -2.53
N GLU A 57 -4.17 1.72 -3.75
CA GLU A 57 -5.35 2.49 -4.06
C GLU A 57 -6.07 1.87 -5.27
N PHE A 58 -7.40 1.80 -5.20
CA PHE A 58 -8.20 1.02 -6.15
C PHE A 58 -9.66 1.45 -6.16
N ASP A 59 -10.32 1.21 -7.27
CA ASP A 59 -11.76 1.46 -7.42
C ASP A 59 -12.51 0.24 -6.88
N ILE A 60 -13.54 0.45 -6.06
CA ILE A 60 -14.34 -0.64 -5.48
C ILE A 60 -15.69 -0.11 -5.00
N GLU A 61 -16.74 -0.92 -5.13
CA GLU A 61 -18.05 -0.59 -4.56
C GLU A 61 -18.03 -0.61 -3.03
N ARG A 62 -18.60 0.43 -2.40
CA ARG A 62 -18.59 0.64 -0.95
C ARG A 62 -18.96 -0.62 -0.16
N ALA A 63 -20.08 -1.27 -0.48
CA ALA A 63 -20.55 -2.42 0.31
C ALA A 63 -19.60 -3.63 0.19
N ALA A 64 -19.01 -3.85 -0.99
CA ALA A 64 -17.97 -4.86 -1.17
C ALA A 64 -16.73 -4.59 -0.31
N PHE A 65 -16.30 -3.32 -0.26
CA PHE A 65 -15.13 -2.92 0.52
C PHE A 65 -15.37 -3.03 2.03
N GLU A 66 -16.49 -2.50 2.53
CA GLU A 66 -16.88 -2.62 3.95
C GLU A 66 -16.96 -4.09 4.38
N LYS A 67 -17.56 -4.95 3.54
CA LYS A 67 -17.64 -6.39 3.79
C LYS A 67 -16.28 -7.07 3.81
N TRP A 68 -15.35 -6.66 2.95
CA TRP A 68 -13.99 -7.18 2.96
C TRP A 68 -13.23 -6.77 4.24
N CYS A 69 -13.33 -5.49 4.62
CA CYS A 69 -12.76 -4.94 5.85
C CYS A 69 -13.29 -5.63 7.12
N ALA A 70 -14.62 -5.78 7.24
CA ALA A 70 -15.26 -6.44 8.38
C ALA A 70 -14.82 -7.91 8.53
N ARG A 71 -14.68 -8.67 7.44
CA ARG A 71 -14.17 -10.05 7.47
C ARG A 71 -12.75 -10.15 8.03
N ARG A 72 -11.97 -9.09 7.89
CA ARG A 72 -10.59 -8.98 8.40
C ARG A 72 -10.51 -8.40 9.80
N LYS A 73 -11.65 -8.16 10.45
CA LYS A 73 -11.77 -7.50 11.77
C LYS A 73 -11.24 -6.05 11.75
N MET A 74 -11.33 -5.39 10.60
CA MET A 74 -10.94 -4.01 10.39
C MET A 74 -12.15 -3.18 9.91
N PRO A 75 -13.29 -3.20 10.64
CA PRO A 75 -14.50 -2.54 10.15
C PRO A 75 -14.25 -1.03 9.99
N LEU A 76 -14.62 -0.50 8.83
CA LEU A 76 -14.55 0.93 8.59
C LEU A 76 -15.65 1.62 9.41
N ARG A 77 -15.34 2.82 9.93
CA ARG A 77 -16.31 3.71 10.56
C ARG A 77 -16.46 4.95 9.69
N GLU A 78 -17.66 5.51 9.65
CA GLU A 78 -17.87 6.83 9.05
C GLU A 78 -17.19 7.91 9.89
N LEU A 79 -16.56 8.87 9.22
CA LEU A 79 -15.97 10.06 9.81
C LEU A 79 -17.06 11.10 10.09
N ARG A 80 -16.98 11.72 11.27
CA ARG A 80 -17.92 12.75 11.69
C ARG A 80 -17.49 14.12 11.17
N ASP A 81 -18.40 15.08 11.23
CA ASP A 81 -18.08 16.49 11.05
C ASP A 81 -16.85 16.86 11.91
N GLU A 82 -15.90 17.59 11.31
CA GLU A 82 -14.63 18.03 11.92
C GLU A 82 -13.57 16.93 12.15
N GLU A 83 -13.84 15.66 11.79
CA GLU A 83 -12.81 14.62 11.79
C GLU A 83 -12.08 14.58 10.44
N GLU A 84 -10.76 14.76 10.48
CA GLU A 84 -9.89 14.60 9.31
C GLU A 84 -8.88 13.48 9.56
N HIS A 85 -8.75 12.58 8.59
CA HIS A 85 -7.79 11.49 8.61
C HIS A 85 -7.01 11.42 7.30
N THR A 86 -5.86 10.75 7.33
CA THR A 86 -5.05 10.55 6.13
C THR A 86 -4.68 9.08 5.98
N VAL A 87 -4.65 8.63 4.72
CA VAL A 87 -4.15 7.30 4.35
C VAL A 87 -3.00 7.48 3.36
N ASP A 88 -1.91 6.75 3.57
CA ASP A 88 -0.77 6.80 2.67
C ASP A 88 -1.13 6.28 1.28
N ARG A 89 -0.60 6.95 0.25
CA ARG A 89 -0.72 6.60 -1.16
C ARG A 89 0.63 6.15 -1.70
N CYS A 90 0.60 5.32 -2.72
CA CYS A 90 1.82 4.80 -3.34
C CYS A 90 2.35 5.67 -4.49
N LEU A 91 1.60 6.68 -4.95
CA LEU A 91 1.93 7.44 -6.16
C LEU A 91 3.29 8.15 -6.05
N LEU A 92 3.55 8.87 -4.96
CA LEU A 92 4.82 9.57 -4.80
C LEU A 92 6.02 8.60 -4.83
N LEU A 93 5.90 7.44 -4.21
CA LEU A 93 6.95 6.41 -4.22
C LEU A 93 7.17 5.84 -5.63
N LEU A 94 6.09 5.60 -6.38
CA LEU A 94 6.17 5.11 -7.75
C LEU A 94 6.78 6.15 -8.70
N GLU A 95 6.49 7.44 -8.50
CA GLU A 95 7.13 8.54 -9.25
C GLU A 95 8.61 8.66 -8.97
N GLN A 96 9.01 8.65 -7.69
CA GLN A 96 10.42 8.74 -7.28
C GLN A 96 11.24 7.59 -7.88
N ARG A 97 10.60 6.45 -8.12
CA ARG A 97 11.19 5.26 -8.76
C ARG A 97 11.06 5.25 -10.28
N ARG A 98 10.46 6.28 -10.87
CA ARG A 98 10.23 6.43 -12.32
C ARG A 98 9.40 5.30 -12.92
N ILE A 99 8.51 4.71 -12.12
CA ILE A 99 7.56 3.67 -12.56
C ILE A 99 6.37 4.33 -13.26
N ILE A 100 5.90 5.45 -12.69
CA ILE A 100 4.92 6.32 -13.33
C ILE A 100 5.57 7.67 -13.69
N PRO A 101 5.02 8.40 -14.67
CA PRO A 101 5.53 9.73 -15.02
C PRO A 101 5.55 10.64 -13.81
N THR A 102 6.64 11.40 -13.68
CA THR A 102 6.71 12.51 -12.74
C THR A 102 5.94 13.68 -13.33
N ASP A 103 4.85 14.08 -12.69
CA ASP A 103 4.03 15.21 -13.15
C ASP A 103 4.50 16.57 -12.55
N SER A 104 5.62 16.58 -11.83
CA SER A 104 6.11 17.74 -11.09
C SER A 104 7.37 18.33 -11.74
N GLU A 105 7.33 19.63 -12.08
CA GLU A 105 8.55 20.40 -12.32
C GLU A 105 9.24 20.71 -10.96
N PRO A 106 10.58 20.66 -10.89
CA PRO A 106 11.27 20.95 -9.64
C PRO A 106 11.26 22.48 -9.41
N ASN A 107 10.56 22.93 -8.35
CA ASN A 107 10.71 24.23 -7.65
C ASN A 107 9.51 25.21 -7.62
N ASP A 108 8.27 24.76 -7.65
CA ASP A 108 7.13 25.58 -7.22
C ASP A 108 6.56 25.10 -5.87
N VAL A 109 5.99 26.02 -5.09
CA VAL A 109 5.24 25.71 -3.85
C VAL A 109 4.10 24.71 -4.14
N GLU A 110 3.59 24.75 -5.38
CA GLU A 110 2.59 23.84 -5.92
C GLU A 110 3.09 22.38 -5.97
N GLY A 111 4.36 22.16 -6.29
CA GLY A 111 5.00 20.84 -6.25
C GLY A 111 5.09 20.24 -4.85
N GLY A 112 5.16 21.08 -3.81
CA GLY A 112 5.11 20.65 -2.41
C GLY A 112 3.72 20.09 -2.03
N LEU A 113 2.66 20.84 -2.36
CA LEU A 113 1.28 20.42 -2.13
C LEU A 113 0.91 19.17 -2.95
N ARG A 114 1.29 19.14 -4.23
CA ARG A 114 1.13 17.95 -5.09
C ARG A 114 1.88 16.75 -4.55
N GLY A 115 3.09 16.96 -4.03
CA GLY A 115 3.85 15.91 -3.36
C GLY A 115 3.09 15.31 -2.18
N MET A 116 2.42 16.14 -1.38
CA MET A 116 1.55 15.69 -0.29
C MET A 116 0.34 14.92 -0.80
N GLU A 117 -0.39 15.43 -1.79
CA GLU A 117 -1.55 14.75 -2.39
C GLU A 117 -1.20 13.39 -3.03
N ARG A 118 0.03 13.25 -3.53
CA ARG A 118 0.53 11.98 -4.09
C ARG A 118 1.10 11.05 -3.02
N ALA A 119 1.46 11.58 -1.85
CA ALA A 119 1.93 10.80 -0.70
C ALA A 119 0.78 10.30 0.16
N SER A 120 -0.32 11.04 0.26
CA SER A 120 -1.46 10.69 1.11
C SER A 120 -2.77 11.19 0.53
N LYS A 121 -3.85 10.51 0.90
CA LYS A 121 -5.23 10.93 0.67
C LYS A 121 -5.79 11.45 1.98
N GLY A 122 -6.27 12.70 1.99
CA GLY A 122 -7.12 13.21 3.06
C GLY A 122 -8.53 12.63 2.93
N LEU A 123 -9.13 12.30 4.07
CA LEU A 123 -10.50 11.84 4.21
C LEU A 123 -11.20 12.73 5.22
N ASP A 124 -12.44 13.09 4.92
CA ASP A 124 -13.24 14.04 5.70
C ASP A 124 -14.63 13.48 6.04
N ALA A 125 -15.52 14.37 6.48
CA ALA A 125 -16.83 13.98 6.99
C ALA A 125 -17.67 13.24 5.93
N GLY A 126 -18.14 12.04 6.29
CA GLY A 126 -18.89 11.15 5.40
C GLY A 126 -18.04 10.06 4.75
N ASP A 127 -16.71 10.22 4.71
CA ASP A 127 -15.80 9.15 4.30
C ASP A 127 -15.72 8.04 5.34
N LEU A 128 -15.17 6.88 4.94
CA LEU A 128 -14.98 5.76 5.86
C LEU A 128 -13.50 5.56 6.18
N PHE A 129 -13.22 5.25 7.43
CA PHE A 129 -11.86 5.09 7.92
C PHE A 129 -11.71 3.97 8.94
N TYR A 130 -10.54 3.35 8.98
CA TYR A 130 -10.11 2.45 10.04
C TYR A 130 -8.61 2.65 10.29
N GLU A 131 -8.24 2.65 11.57
CA GLU A 131 -6.84 2.67 11.96
C GLU A 131 -6.59 1.69 13.11
N GLU A 132 -5.47 0.98 13.00
CA GLU A 132 -4.86 0.24 14.09
C GLU A 132 -3.41 0.67 14.20
N ARG A 133 -2.99 1.16 15.37
CA ARG A 133 -1.59 1.54 15.63
C ARG A 133 -0.96 0.53 16.58
N TRP A 134 0.20 0.00 16.20
CA TRP A 134 0.99 -0.92 17.01
C TRP A 134 2.06 -0.17 17.80
N SER A 135 2.53 -0.76 18.88
CA SER A 135 3.59 -0.15 19.72
C SER A 135 4.95 -0.05 19.03
N SER A 136 5.16 -0.77 17.92
CA SER A 136 6.38 -0.67 17.10
C SER A 136 6.44 0.61 16.26
N GLY A 137 5.30 1.29 16.06
CA GLY A 137 5.16 2.42 15.15
C GLY A 137 4.46 2.07 13.83
N GLY A 138 4.24 0.79 13.57
CA GLY A 138 3.48 0.28 12.43
C GLY A 138 1.98 0.15 12.71
N GLY A 139 1.30 -0.54 11.80
CA GLY A 139 -0.13 -0.77 11.87
C GLY A 139 -0.83 -0.70 10.52
N TYR A 140 -2.12 -0.40 10.56
CA TYR A 140 -2.98 -0.24 9.41
C TYR A 140 -3.64 1.14 9.39
N SER A 141 -3.72 1.73 8.21
CA SER A 141 -4.59 2.86 7.90
C SER A 141 -5.37 2.50 6.64
N ILE A 142 -6.69 2.45 6.71
CA ILE A 142 -7.57 2.02 5.61
C ILE A 142 -8.66 3.06 5.47
N GLY A 143 -8.92 3.49 4.23
CA GLY A 143 -9.88 4.54 3.93
C GLY A 143 -10.74 4.21 2.74
N TYR A 144 -11.95 4.77 2.71
CA TYR A 144 -12.82 4.78 1.54
C TYR A 144 -13.28 6.21 1.31
N ASP A 145 -12.88 6.77 0.17
CA ASP A 145 -13.41 8.03 -0.33
C ASP A 145 -14.76 7.75 -0.99
N VAL A 146 -15.81 8.32 -0.41
CA VAL A 146 -17.18 8.10 -0.87
C VAL A 146 -17.48 8.84 -2.17
N GLU A 147 -16.86 10.01 -2.38
CA GLU A 147 -17.06 10.80 -3.61
C GLU A 147 -16.36 10.17 -4.81
N GLU A 148 -15.13 9.69 -4.62
CA GLU A 148 -14.32 9.06 -5.68
C GLU A 148 -14.63 7.56 -5.87
N GLU A 149 -15.44 6.96 -5.00
CA GLU A 149 -15.69 5.51 -4.95
C GLU A 149 -14.38 4.68 -4.90
N ARG A 150 -13.41 5.16 -4.12
CA ARG A 150 -12.05 4.59 -4.05
C ARG A 150 -11.69 4.08 -2.67
N GLY A 151 -11.10 2.89 -2.64
CA GLY A 151 -10.49 2.29 -1.46
C GLY A 151 -8.99 2.59 -1.40
N TYR A 152 -8.52 2.88 -0.19
CA TYR A 152 -7.11 3.08 0.14
C TYR A 152 -6.73 2.11 1.25
N TYR A 153 -5.58 1.46 1.08
CA TYR A 153 -5.03 0.50 2.04
C TYR A 153 -3.58 0.84 2.30
N ALA A 154 -3.22 1.06 3.55
CA ALA A 154 -1.86 1.22 4.01
C ALA A 154 -1.57 0.28 5.18
N TYR A 155 -0.46 -0.44 5.05
CA TYR A 155 0.11 -1.33 6.04
C TYR A 155 1.59 -1.01 6.21
N ALA A 156 2.03 -0.93 7.47
CA ALA A 156 3.43 -0.83 7.81
C ALA A 156 3.77 -1.78 8.98
N HIS A 157 4.84 -2.54 8.86
CA HIS A 157 5.36 -3.41 9.92
C HIS A 157 6.22 -2.65 10.95
N HIS A 158 6.69 -1.43 10.60
CA HIS A 158 7.78 -0.71 11.25
C HIS A 158 7.68 -0.63 12.78
#